data_AF-A0A0M8WI07-F1
#
_entry.id   AF-A0A0M8WI07-F1
#
_cell.length_a   1.000
_cell.length_b   1.000
_cell.length_c   1.000
_cell.angle_alpha   90.00
_cell.angle_beta   90.00
_cell.angle_gamma   90.00
#
_symmetry.space_group_name_H-M   'P 1'
#
loop_
_entity.id
_entity.type
_entity.pdbx_description
1 polymer ?
#
loop_
_entity_poly.entity_id
_entity_poly.type
_entity_poly.pdbx_seq_one_letter_code
_entity_poly.pdbx_strand_id
1 'polypeptide(L)'
;MNTRSVNSAAGVILAAMQQNRTPAGIALALESAGLLMSPEAARDMASVSTDAVSVAERAVEELKREHANSAELQRLLDKAYDDLIGANLSLHEEEQEAARLRLALKSAQRGRRELRAELYTEQEQHRTTLEQRNTHAQELLALRGGRATPYTATPEAHAQMREGLTRYFSGSAEPDDAP
;
A
#
# COMPACT_ATOMS: atom_id res chain seq x y z
N MET A 1 54.48 77.62 -11.67
CA MET A 1 54.72 76.64 -10.60
C MET A 1 53.50 76.64 -9.69
N ASN A 2 52.78 75.52 -9.55
CA ASN A 2 51.52 75.48 -8.80
C ASN A 2 51.82 75.26 -7.31
N THR A 3 51.76 76.31 -6.49
CA THR A 3 52.13 76.26 -5.07
C THR A 3 51.27 75.29 -4.26
N ARG A 4 50.04 74.99 -4.70
CA ARG A 4 49.18 73.99 -4.05
C ARG A 4 49.70 72.57 -4.18
N SER A 5 50.16 72.16 -5.37
CA SER A 5 50.65 70.78 -5.56
C SER A 5 51.95 70.54 -4.79
N VAL A 6 52.82 71.55 -4.76
CA VAL A 6 54.07 71.52 -3.98
C VAL A 6 53.77 71.40 -2.48
N ASN A 7 52.81 72.17 -1.96
CA ASN A 7 52.43 72.10 -0.55
C ASN A 7 51.76 70.76 -0.19
N SER A 8 50.90 70.22 -1.05
CA SER A 8 50.31 68.88 -0.84
C SER A 8 51.38 67.78 -0.85
N ALA A 9 52.35 67.83 -1.77
CA ALA A 9 53.46 66.88 -1.80
C ALA A 9 54.36 66.98 -0.57
N ALA A 10 54.68 68.19 -0.13
CA ALA A 10 55.43 68.41 1.12
C ALA A 10 54.71 67.82 2.34
N GLY A 11 53.38 67.95 2.40
CA GLY A 11 52.56 67.35 3.46
C GLY A 11 52.60 65.81 3.45
N VAL A 12 52.46 65.18 2.27
CA VAL A 12 52.53 63.71 2.14
C VAL A 12 53.92 63.18 2.48
N ILE A 13 54.97 63.85 2.03
CA ILE A 13 56.36 63.50 2.36
C ILE A 13 56.59 63.60 3.87
N LEU A 14 56.16 64.70 4.50
CA LEU A 14 56.31 64.89 5.95
C LEU A 14 55.58 63.80 6.75
N ALA A 15 54.34 63.47 6.37
CA ALA A 15 53.57 62.41 7.02
C ALA A 15 54.22 61.03 6.85
N ALA A 16 54.77 60.73 5.66
CA ALA A 16 55.48 59.47 5.41
C ALA A 16 56.82 59.40 6.18
N MET A 17 57.53 60.52 6.33
CA MET A 17 58.75 60.61 7.14
C MET A 17 58.45 60.41 8.63
N GLN A 18 57.34 60.96 9.15
CA GLN A 18 56.91 60.73 10.54
C GLN A 18 56.60 59.25 10.83
N GLN A 19 56.23 58.49 9.80
CA GLN A 19 56.04 57.03 9.88
C GLN A 19 57.32 56.23 9.63
N ASN A 20 58.49 56.87 9.53
CA ASN A 20 59.77 56.24 9.19
C ASN A 20 59.74 55.42 7.89
N ARG A 21 58.96 55.85 6.88
CA ARG A 21 58.90 55.13 5.60
C ARG A 21 60.20 55.30 4.82
N THR A 22 60.59 54.24 4.10
CA THR A 22 61.72 54.26 3.18
C THR A 22 61.46 55.20 2.00
N PRO A 23 62.49 55.66 1.27
CA PRO A 23 62.30 56.48 0.06
C PRO A 23 61.35 55.84 -0.97
N ALA A 24 61.40 54.52 -1.14
CA ALA A 24 60.46 53.77 -1.98
C ALA A 24 59.02 53.84 -1.44
N GLY A 25 58.84 53.77 -0.12
CA GLY A 25 57.55 53.96 0.54
C GLY A 25 57.01 55.39 0.42
N ILE A 26 57.87 56.41 0.39
CA ILE A 26 57.50 57.81 0.14
C ILE A 26 57.08 58.00 -1.32
N ALA A 27 57.82 57.41 -2.27
CA ALA A 27 57.46 57.44 -3.69
C ALA A 27 56.09 56.78 -3.93
N LEU A 28 55.86 55.59 -3.35
CA LEU A 28 54.56 54.92 -3.38
C LEU A 28 53.45 55.78 -2.77
N ALA A 29 53.70 56.46 -1.64
CA ALA A 29 52.70 57.33 -1.03
C ALA A 29 52.36 58.54 -1.91
N LEU A 30 53.34 59.14 -2.58
CA LEU A 30 53.14 60.24 -3.53
C LEU A 30 52.41 59.78 -4.80
N GLU A 31 52.72 58.58 -5.29
CA GLU A 31 52.01 57.95 -6.41
C GLU A 31 50.57 57.62 -6.05
N SER A 32 50.34 57.04 -4.86
CA SER A 32 49.00 56.73 -4.31
C SER A 32 48.15 57.99 -4.12
N ALA A 33 48.78 59.11 -3.77
CA ALA A 33 48.14 60.41 -3.65
C ALA A 33 47.89 61.09 -5.01
N GLY A 34 48.32 60.46 -6.13
CA GLY A 34 48.20 61.00 -7.48
C GLY A 34 49.10 62.21 -7.75
N LEU A 35 50.07 62.51 -6.87
CA LEU A 35 50.91 63.70 -6.94
C LEU A 35 52.06 63.60 -7.94
N LEU A 36 52.37 62.37 -8.38
CA LEU A 36 53.36 62.10 -9.43
C LEU A 36 52.76 62.01 -10.84
N MET A 37 51.43 62.11 -10.94
CA MET A 37 50.71 62.02 -12.21
C MET A 37 50.39 63.40 -12.78
N SER A 38 50.23 63.49 -14.10
CA SER A 38 49.65 64.70 -14.70
C SER A 38 48.21 64.86 -14.22
N PRO A 39 47.70 66.11 -14.12
CA PRO A 39 46.31 66.34 -13.71
C PRO A 39 45.28 65.69 -14.66
N GLU A 40 45.65 65.50 -15.92
CA GLU A 40 44.85 64.76 -16.91
C GLU A 40 44.79 63.28 -16.55
N ALA A 41 45.95 62.64 -16.30
CA ALA A 41 46.00 61.24 -15.89
C ALA A 41 45.28 60.98 -14.55
N ALA A 42 45.40 61.89 -13.58
CA ALA A 42 44.68 61.79 -12.31
C ALA A 42 43.15 61.87 -12.51
N ARG A 43 42.69 62.71 -13.45
CA ARG A 43 41.26 62.81 -13.80
C ARG A 43 40.78 61.53 -14.49
N ASP A 44 41.56 60.98 -15.41
CA ASP A 44 41.20 59.76 -16.12
C ASP A 44 41.11 58.57 -15.16
N MET A 45 42.08 58.43 -14.24
CA MET A 45 42.00 57.41 -13.19
C MET A 45 40.79 57.58 -12.29
N ALA A 46 40.45 58.82 -11.90
CA ALA A 46 39.26 59.08 -11.09
C ALA A 46 37.98 58.69 -11.85
N SER A 47 37.92 58.97 -13.16
CA SER A 47 36.81 58.55 -14.03
C SER A 47 36.71 57.01 -14.08
N VAL A 48 37.82 56.33 -14.40
CA VAL A 48 37.87 54.86 -14.48
C VAL A 48 37.51 54.22 -13.14
N SER A 49 37.99 54.77 -12.02
CA SER A 49 37.63 54.28 -10.69
C SER A 49 36.14 54.43 -10.42
N THR A 50 35.52 55.54 -10.84
CA THR A 50 34.09 55.77 -10.67
C THR A 50 33.28 54.78 -11.51
N ASP A 51 33.69 54.57 -12.77
CA ASP A 51 33.06 53.60 -13.66
C ASP A 51 33.19 52.17 -13.14
N ALA A 52 34.39 51.80 -12.67
CA ALA A 52 34.66 50.49 -12.09
C ALA A 52 33.80 50.23 -10.84
N VAL A 53 33.63 51.23 -9.97
CA VAL A 53 32.71 51.14 -8.82
C VAL A 53 31.27 50.94 -9.30
N SER A 54 30.82 51.71 -10.29
CA SER A 54 29.44 51.56 -10.82
C SER A 54 29.18 50.19 -11.45
N VAL A 55 30.19 49.61 -12.12
CA VAL A 55 30.11 48.26 -12.70
C VAL A 55 30.10 47.20 -11.60
N ALA A 56 30.97 47.34 -10.59
CA ALA A 56 31.01 46.44 -9.45
C ALA A 56 29.68 46.45 -8.68
N GLU A 57 29.08 47.62 -8.45
CA GLU A 57 27.77 47.75 -7.80
C GLU A 57 26.67 47.04 -8.59
N ARG A 58 26.63 47.21 -9.92
CA ARG A 58 25.67 46.50 -10.78
C ARG A 58 25.84 44.98 -10.72
N ALA A 59 27.08 44.51 -10.78
CA ALA A 59 27.39 43.08 -10.70
C ALA A 59 27.00 42.50 -9.33
N VAL A 60 27.22 43.23 -8.24
CA VAL A 60 26.79 42.81 -6.90
C VAL A 60 25.27 42.73 -6.81
N GLU A 61 24.54 43.71 -7.36
CA GLU A 61 23.07 43.65 -7.37
C GLU A 61 22.53 42.52 -8.24
N GLU A 62 23.18 42.22 -9.37
CA GLU A 62 22.84 41.06 -10.19
C GLU A 62 23.08 39.74 -9.44
N LEU A 63 24.24 39.56 -8.81
CA LEU A 63 24.54 38.39 -7.98
C LEU A 63 23.55 38.22 -6.82
N LYS A 64 23.12 39.31 -6.18
CA LYS A 64 22.09 39.25 -5.13
C LYS A 64 20.76 38.73 -5.68
N ARG A 65 20.35 39.16 -6.89
CA ARG A 65 19.13 38.67 -7.54
C ARG A 65 19.25 37.19 -7.91
N GLU A 66 20.37 36.78 -8.48
CA GLU A 66 20.63 35.37 -8.80
C GLU A 66 20.62 34.49 -7.55
N HIS A 67 21.23 34.96 -6.45
CA HIS A 67 21.22 34.23 -5.19
C HIS A 67 19.80 34.11 -4.60
N ALA A 68 18.99 35.17 -4.69
CA ALA A 68 17.59 35.12 -4.29
C ALA A 68 16.78 34.11 -5.13
N ASN A 69 16.97 34.13 -6.45
CA ASN A 69 16.33 33.17 -7.37
C ASN A 69 16.78 31.73 -7.07
N SER A 70 18.07 31.52 -6.81
CA SER A 70 18.61 30.20 -6.44
C SER A 70 18.00 29.70 -5.13
N ALA A 71 17.86 30.57 -4.13
CA ALA A 71 17.22 30.22 -2.85
C ALA A 71 15.74 29.87 -3.03
N GLU A 72 15.02 30.56 -3.92
CA GLU A 72 13.64 30.23 -4.25
C GLU A 72 13.52 28.87 -4.97
N LEU A 73 14.36 28.63 -5.97
CA LEU A 73 14.41 27.34 -6.67
C LEU A 73 14.74 26.19 -5.72
N GLN A 74 15.65 26.39 -4.78
CA GLN A 74 15.96 25.38 -3.77
C GLN A 74 14.74 25.05 -2.91
N ARG A 75 13.98 26.06 -2.45
CA ARG A 75 12.74 25.84 -1.69
C ARG A 75 11.67 25.09 -2.49
N LEU A 76 11.52 25.41 -3.78
CA LEU A 76 10.58 24.72 -4.66
C LEU A 76 10.99 23.26 -4.87
N LEU A 77 12.29 23.01 -5.01
CA LEU A 77 12.86 21.67 -5.14
C LEU A 77 12.64 20.87 -3.86
N ASP A 78 12.92 21.45 -2.69
CA ASP A 78 12.68 20.78 -1.39
C ASP A 78 11.19 20.42 -1.23
N LYS A 79 10.28 21.35 -1.55
CA LYS A 79 8.84 21.07 -1.54
C LYS A 79 8.44 19.95 -2.50
N ALA A 80 8.97 19.96 -3.72
CA ALA A 80 8.67 18.91 -4.70
C ALA A 80 9.20 17.53 -4.25
N TYR A 81 10.35 17.49 -3.55
CA TYR A 81 10.85 16.27 -2.93
C TYR A 81 9.94 15.77 -1.82
N ASP A 82 9.45 16.65 -0.94
CA ASP A 82 8.51 16.27 0.12
C ASP A 82 7.19 15.73 -0.46
N ASP A 83 6.64 16.40 -1.49
CA ASP A 83 5.43 15.96 -2.18
C ASP A 83 5.63 14.59 -2.84
N LEU A 84 6.79 14.36 -3.48
CA LEU A 84 7.14 13.08 -4.10
C LEU A 84 7.30 11.97 -3.05
N ILE A 85 7.92 12.26 -1.91
CA ILE A 85 8.04 11.32 -0.79
C ILE A 85 6.65 10.95 -0.27
N GLY A 86 5.78 11.95 -0.06
CA GLY A 86 4.40 11.72 0.36
C GLY A 86 3.61 10.83 -0.61
N ALA A 87 3.70 11.11 -1.92
CA ALA A 87 3.05 10.32 -2.95
C ALA A 87 3.55 8.87 -2.98
N ASN A 88 4.86 8.65 -2.85
CA ASN A 88 5.45 7.30 -2.84
C ASN A 88 5.02 6.50 -1.60
N LEU A 89 4.92 7.14 -0.43
CA LEU A 89 4.41 6.49 0.78
C LEU A 89 2.93 6.10 0.62
N SER A 90 2.09 7.00 0.11
CA SER A 90 0.68 6.70 -0.17
C SER A 90 0.52 5.52 -1.13
N LEU A 91 1.29 5.51 -2.23
CA LEU A 91 1.26 4.40 -3.20
C LEU A 91 1.67 3.08 -2.54
N HIS A 92 2.69 3.10 -1.68
CA HIS A 92 3.15 1.91 -0.98
C HIS A 92 2.09 1.36 -0.02
N GLU A 93 1.36 2.23 0.68
CA GLU A 93 0.25 1.83 1.56
C GLU A 93 -0.87 1.16 0.75
N GLU A 94 -1.27 1.75 -0.39
CA GLU A 94 -2.26 1.16 -1.30
C GLU A 94 -1.82 -0.22 -1.82
N GLU A 95 -0.54 -0.39 -2.17
CA GLU A 95 0.00 -1.68 -2.60
C GLU A 95 -0.08 -2.74 -1.49
N GLN A 96 0.24 -2.36 -0.24
CA GLN A 96 0.12 -3.24 0.91
C GLN A 96 -1.34 -3.65 1.16
N GLU A 97 -2.28 -2.71 1.09
CA GLU A 97 -3.71 -2.99 1.23
C GLU A 97 -4.21 -3.92 0.12
N ALA A 98 -3.83 -3.66 -1.13
CA ALA A 98 -4.15 -4.54 -2.26
C ALA A 98 -3.60 -5.95 -2.05
N ALA A 99 -2.38 -6.09 -1.52
CA ALA A 99 -1.79 -7.39 -1.18
C ALA A 99 -2.59 -8.11 -0.08
N ARG A 100 -3.00 -7.40 0.99
CA ARG A 100 -3.84 -7.94 2.06
C ARG A 100 -5.19 -8.42 1.52
N LEU A 101 -5.85 -7.62 0.67
CA LEU A 101 -7.13 -7.98 0.04
C LEU A 101 -6.99 -9.21 -0.87
N ARG A 102 -5.91 -9.32 -1.64
CA ARG A 102 -5.65 -10.51 -2.46
C ARG A 102 -5.49 -11.77 -1.61
N LEU A 103 -4.82 -11.69 -0.47
CA LEU A 103 -4.68 -12.82 0.46
C LEU A 103 -6.04 -13.19 1.08
N ALA A 104 -6.81 -12.21 1.54
CA ALA A 104 -8.15 -12.42 2.09
C ALA A 104 -9.08 -13.08 1.06
N LEU A 105 -9.05 -12.62 -0.19
CA LEU A 105 -9.82 -13.22 -1.29
C LEU A 105 -9.43 -14.68 -1.53
N LYS A 106 -8.14 -15.00 -1.58
CA LYS A 106 -7.66 -16.38 -1.75
C LYS A 106 -8.11 -17.27 -0.59
N SER A 107 -8.05 -16.77 0.65
CA SER A 107 -8.54 -17.46 1.84
C SER A 107 -10.05 -17.73 1.74
N ALA A 108 -10.85 -16.71 1.42
CA ALA A 108 -12.29 -16.85 1.25
C ALA A 108 -12.66 -17.83 0.12
N GLN A 109 -11.92 -17.80 -1.00
CA GLN A 109 -12.10 -18.75 -2.09
C GLN A 109 -11.79 -20.19 -1.67
N ARG A 110 -10.76 -20.40 -0.84
CA ARG A 110 -10.44 -21.71 -0.27
C ARG A 110 -11.54 -22.18 0.66
N GLY A 111 -11.98 -21.36 1.62
CA GLY A 111 -13.09 -21.69 2.51
C GLY A 111 -14.38 -22.00 1.75
N ARG A 112 -14.67 -21.27 0.67
CA ARG A 112 -15.82 -21.58 -0.21
C ARG A 112 -15.68 -22.93 -0.90
N ARG A 113 -14.47 -23.34 -1.30
CA ARG A 113 -14.23 -24.67 -1.91
C ARG A 113 -14.40 -25.77 -0.87
N GLU A 114 -13.90 -25.56 0.35
CA GLU A 114 -14.03 -26.49 1.47
C GLU A 114 -15.52 -26.70 1.83
N LEU A 115 -16.27 -25.62 2.05
CA LEU A 115 -17.72 -25.69 2.31
C LEU A 115 -18.51 -26.37 1.19
N ARG A 116 -18.13 -26.15 -0.08
CA ARG A 116 -18.76 -26.84 -1.21
C ARG A 116 -18.49 -28.33 -1.18
N ALA A 117 -17.26 -28.74 -0.87
CA ALA A 117 -16.90 -30.15 -0.74
C ALA A 117 -17.67 -30.81 0.41
N GLU A 118 -17.76 -30.15 1.57
CA GLU A 118 -18.56 -30.63 2.71
C GLU A 118 -20.03 -30.81 2.33
N LEU A 119 -20.64 -29.81 1.69
CA LEU A 119 -22.04 -29.89 1.24
C LEU A 119 -22.26 -31.05 0.27
N TYR A 120 -21.32 -31.33 -0.65
CA TYR A 120 -21.41 -32.50 -1.52
C TYR A 120 -21.38 -33.81 -0.73
N THR A 121 -20.48 -33.93 0.24
CA THR A 121 -20.40 -35.14 1.08
C THR A 121 -21.67 -35.34 1.93
N GLU A 122 -22.24 -34.26 2.47
CA GLU A 122 -23.49 -34.31 3.22
C GLU A 122 -24.66 -34.72 2.32
N GLN A 123 -24.76 -34.16 1.11
CA GLN A 123 -25.77 -34.56 0.13
C GLN A 123 -25.67 -36.04 -0.27
N GLU A 124 -24.45 -36.55 -0.43
CA GLU A 124 -24.21 -37.96 -0.75
C GLU A 124 -24.59 -38.88 0.42
N GLN A 125 -24.23 -38.51 1.66
CA GLN A 125 -24.69 -39.20 2.87
C GLN A 125 -26.21 -39.20 2.99
N HIS A 126 -26.86 -38.07 2.71
CA HIS A 126 -28.31 -37.98 2.72
C HIS A 126 -28.94 -38.89 1.66
N ARG A 127 -28.39 -38.90 0.45
CA ARG A 127 -28.87 -39.75 -0.65
C ARG A 127 -28.75 -41.23 -0.29
N THR A 128 -27.58 -41.66 0.18
CA THR A 128 -27.35 -43.07 0.58
C THR A 128 -28.28 -43.48 1.74
N THR A 129 -28.50 -42.61 2.71
CA THR A 129 -29.46 -42.83 3.81
C THR A 129 -30.89 -43.01 3.28
N LEU A 130 -31.31 -42.17 2.32
CA LEU A 130 -32.63 -42.30 1.70
C LEU A 130 -32.76 -43.60 0.88
N GLU A 131 -31.73 -43.98 0.14
CA GLU A 131 -31.67 -45.24 -0.59
C GLU A 131 -31.82 -46.44 0.37
N GLN A 132 -31.07 -46.47 1.48
CA GLN A 132 -31.19 -47.50 2.52
C GLN A 132 -32.61 -47.56 3.11
N ARG A 133 -33.21 -46.42 3.43
CA ARG A 133 -34.59 -46.36 3.95
C ARG A 133 -35.61 -46.87 2.93
N ASN A 134 -35.42 -46.56 1.66
CA ASN A 134 -36.29 -47.05 0.59
C ASN A 134 -36.16 -48.57 0.42
N THR A 135 -34.93 -49.11 0.42
CA THR A 135 -34.70 -50.56 0.40
C THR A 135 -35.38 -51.24 1.59
N HIS A 136 -35.18 -50.73 2.80
CA HIS A 136 -35.81 -51.28 3.99
C HIS A 136 -37.35 -51.23 3.92
N ALA A 137 -37.92 -50.12 3.43
CA ALA A 137 -39.36 -50.01 3.23
C ALA A 137 -39.89 -51.04 2.21
N GLN A 138 -39.15 -51.29 1.13
CA GLN A 138 -39.50 -52.32 0.14
C GLN A 138 -39.43 -53.73 0.73
N GLU A 139 -38.41 -54.04 1.54
CA GLU A 139 -38.32 -55.31 2.28
C GLU A 139 -39.53 -55.52 3.19
N LEU A 140 -39.93 -54.49 3.95
CA LEU A 140 -41.12 -54.55 4.80
C LEU A 140 -42.40 -54.78 3.98
N LEU A 141 -42.53 -54.16 2.81
CA LEU A 141 -43.65 -54.40 1.90
C LEU A 141 -43.63 -55.82 1.31
N ALA A 142 -42.46 -56.35 0.96
CA ALA A 142 -42.31 -57.72 0.47
C ALA A 142 -42.69 -58.74 1.55
N LEU A 143 -42.24 -58.55 2.80
CA LEU A 143 -42.66 -59.38 3.94
C LEU A 143 -44.17 -59.30 4.19
N ARG A 144 -44.79 -58.13 3.97
CA ARG A 144 -46.24 -57.96 4.06
C ARG A 144 -46.98 -58.70 2.94
N GLY A 145 -46.47 -58.68 1.71
CA GLY A 145 -47.05 -59.40 0.56
C GLY A 145 -46.83 -60.90 0.62
N GLY A 146 -45.72 -61.35 1.21
CA GLY A 146 -45.38 -62.75 1.43
C GLY A 146 -46.00 -63.38 2.67
N ARG A 147 -46.62 -62.59 3.58
CA ARG A 147 -47.55 -63.15 4.55
C ARG A 147 -48.68 -63.77 3.75
N ALA A 148 -48.75 -65.10 3.79
CA ALA A 148 -49.85 -65.89 3.26
C ALA A 148 -51.16 -65.13 3.51
N THR A 149 -51.94 -64.95 2.45
CA THR A 149 -53.28 -64.36 2.52
C THR A 149 -53.92 -64.82 3.83
N PRO A 150 -54.36 -63.90 4.71
CA PRO A 150 -54.91 -64.27 6.01
C PRO A 150 -55.88 -65.41 5.75
N TYR A 151 -55.59 -66.59 6.32
CA TYR A 151 -56.22 -67.87 5.96
C TYR A 151 -57.70 -67.64 5.65
N THR A 152 -58.02 -67.50 4.37
CA THR A 152 -59.41 -67.44 3.93
C THR A 152 -59.81 -68.88 3.92
N ALA A 153 -60.26 -69.37 5.07
CA ALA A 153 -60.87 -70.67 5.20
C ALA A 153 -61.86 -70.81 4.04
N THR A 154 -61.60 -71.77 3.15
CA THR A 154 -62.55 -72.05 2.08
C THR A 154 -63.90 -72.39 2.72
N PRO A 155 -65.04 -72.13 2.06
CA PRO A 155 -66.34 -72.53 2.58
C PRO A 155 -66.37 -74.01 2.99
N GLU A 156 -65.62 -74.87 2.29
CA GLU A 156 -65.37 -76.26 2.66
C GLU A 156 -64.57 -76.44 3.95
N ALA A 157 -63.47 -75.71 4.15
CA ALA A 157 -62.72 -75.77 5.40
C ALA A 157 -63.57 -75.28 6.59
N HIS A 158 -64.42 -74.26 6.38
CA HIS A 158 -65.40 -73.84 7.39
C HIS A 158 -66.47 -74.90 7.66
N ALA A 159 -66.94 -75.60 6.64
CA ALA A 159 -67.90 -76.70 6.78
C ALA A 159 -67.29 -77.90 7.52
N GLN A 160 -66.06 -78.30 7.16
CA GLN A 160 -65.32 -79.38 7.83
C GLN A 160 -65.01 -79.03 9.29
N MET A 161 -64.60 -77.78 9.57
CA MET A 161 -64.37 -77.33 10.94
C MET A 161 -65.67 -77.28 11.75
N ARG A 162 -66.80 -76.86 11.16
CA ARG A 162 -68.11 -76.95 11.80
C ARG A 162 -68.52 -78.38 12.07
N GLU A 163 -68.34 -79.29 11.11
CA GLU A 163 -68.63 -80.70 11.31
C GLU A 163 -67.76 -81.30 12.41
N GLY A 164 -66.46 -81.04 12.40
CA GLY A 164 -65.54 -81.51 13.44
C GLY A 164 -65.91 -80.99 14.84
N LEU A 165 -66.24 -79.69 14.95
CA LEU A 165 -66.72 -79.11 16.20
C LEU A 165 -68.06 -79.72 16.63
N THR A 166 -68.99 -79.92 15.69
CA THR A 166 -70.28 -80.56 15.97
C THR A 166 -70.06 -81.99 16.46
N ARG A 167 -69.15 -82.74 15.84
CA ARG A 167 -68.77 -84.12 16.23
C ARG A 167 -68.12 -84.18 17.60
N TYR A 168 -67.24 -83.22 17.91
CA TYR A 168 -66.60 -83.08 19.22
C TYR A 168 -67.62 -82.78 20.33
N PHE A 169 -68.54 -81.82 20.10
CA PHE A 169 -69.56 -81.45 21.07
C PHE A 169 -70.74 -82.43 21.16
N SER A 170 -71.02 -83.21 20.11
CA SER A 170 -72.03 -84.28 20.13
C SER A 170 -71.52 -85.58 20.75
N GLY A 171 -70.26 -85.62 21.22
CA GLY A 171 -69.66 -86.79 21.85
C GLY A 171 -69.44 -87.97 20.89
N SER A 172 -69.40 -87.70 19.58
CA SER A 172 -69.28 -88.71 18.53
C SER A 172 -67.84 -88.82 18.01
N ALA A 173 -66.86 -88.53 18.87
CA ALA A 173 -65.48 -88.90 18.60
C ALA A 173 -65.42 -90.43 18.68
N GLU A 174 -65.44 -91.09 17.53
CA GLU A 174 -64.97 -92.47 17.47
C GLU A 174 -63.55 -92.48 18.05
N PRO A 175 -63.26 -93.36 19.02
CA PRO A 175 -61.89 -93.54 19.47
C PRO A 175 -61.09 -93.95 18.24
N ASP A 176 -60.02 -93.22 17.95
CA ASP A 176 -58.98 -93.72 17.06
C ASP A 176 -58.58 -95.12 17.57
N ASP A 177 -58.83 -96.14 16.75
CA ASP A 177 -58.30 -97.47 16.93
C ASP A 177 -56.77 -97.37 17.00
N ALA A 178 -56.26 -97.43 18.22
CA ALA A 178 -54.96 -97.99 18.49
C ALA A 178 -55.15 -99.10 19.50
N PRO A 179 -54.82 -100.35 19.10
CA PRO A 179 -55.77 -101.36 18.59
C PRO A 179 -57.19 -101.37 19.18
#